data_AF-A0A3Q9EAE0-F1
#
_entry.id   AF-A0A3Q9EAE0-F1
#
_cell.length_a   1.000
_cell.length_b   1.000
_cell.length_c   1.000
_cell.angle_alpha   90.00
_cell.angle_beta   90.00
_cell.angle_gamma   90.00
#
_symmetry.space_group_name_H-M   'P 1'
#
loop_
_entity.id
_entity.type
_entity.pdbx_description
1 polymer ?
#
loop_
_entity_poly.entity_id
_entity_poly.type
_entity_poly.pdbx_seq_one_letter_code
_entity_poly.pdbx_strand_id
1 'polypeptide(L)'
;MSDVSCVVCGSVSSPDGMAYRCAYCGDPVCPDHRLPENHSCTGERLPADETPENRSPQPMDPEDVTTMGTTPDDIGQSSPDVALDGSIAGTQQNDSKEETTEAWWRRLLPW
;
A
#
# COMPACT_ATOMS: atom_id res chain seq x y z
N MET A 1 29.97 -14.07 1.22
CA MET A 1 28.66 -13.86 1.86
C MET A 1 28.86 -14.23 3.31
N SER A 2 28.70 -13.28 4.23
CA SER A 2 28.93 -13.54 5.65
C SER A 2 27.63 -14.07 6.25
N ASP A 3 27.58 -15.36 6.56
CA ASP A 3 26.46 -15.98 7.24
C ASP A 3 26.40 -15.43 8.68
N VAL A 4 25.30 -14.78 9.03
CA VAL A 4 25.10 -14.20 10.37
C VAL A 4 24.21 -15.15 11.17
N SER A 5 24.71 -15.65 12.31
CA SER A 5 23.97 -16.55 13.20
C SER A 5 23.12 -15.80 14.22
N CYS A 6 22.01 -16.42 14.64
CA CYS A 6 21.12 -15.88 15.66
C CYS A 6 21.78 -15.96 17.04
N VAL A 7 21.71 -14.87 17.81
CA VAL A 7 22.25 -14.81 19.17
C VAL A 7 21.58 -15.76 20.16
N VAL A 8 20.34 -16.18 19.89
CA VAL A 8 19.55 -17.03 20.80
C VAL A 8 19.76 -18.51 20.53
N CYS A 9 19.61 -18.95 19.28
CA CYS A 9 19.63 -20.38 18.92
C CYS A 9 20.80 -20.79 18.01
N GLY A 10 21.62 -19.84 17.55
CA GLY A 10 22.76 -20.12 16.68
C GLY A 10 22.40 -20.52 15.24
N SER A 11 21.11 -20.57 14.88
CA SER A 11 20.69 -20.85 13.50
C SER A 11 21.13 -19.72 12.56
N VAL A 12 21.25 -20.02 11.27
CA VAL A 12 21.57 -19.02 10.26
C VAL A 12 20.39 -18.04 10.18
N SER A 13 20.62 -16.78 10.53
CA SER A 13 19.57 -15.76 10.61
C SER A 13 18.94 -15.47 9.25
N SER A 14 19.71 -15.68 8.18
CA SER A 14 19.28 -15.40 6.81
C SER A 14 19.90 -16.36 5.79
N PRO A 15 19.18 -17.44 5.44
CA PRO A 15 19.60 -18.31 4.35
C PRO A 15 19.58 -17.61 2.98
N ASP A 16 18.78 -16.55 2.83
CA ASP A 16 18.55 -15.84 1.55
C ASP A 16 19.27 -14.48 1.44
N GLY A 17 20.23 -14.20 2.34
CA GLY A 17 21.18 -13.09 2.19
C GLY A 17 20.85 -11.76 2.89
N MET A 18 19.71 -11.63 3.58
CA MET A 18 19.38 -10.40 4.32
C MET A 18 19.11 -10.65 5.81
N ALA A 19 20.13 -10.43 6.65
CA ALA A 19 20.11 -10.62 8.12
C ALA A 19 18.99 -9.81 8.80
N TYR A 20 18.10 -10.47 9.55
CA TYR A 20 17.21 -9.75 10.46
C TYR A 20 18.02 -9.17 11.62
N ARG A 21 17.87 -7.87 11.84
CA ARG A 21 18.44 -7.16 12.99
C ARG A 21 17.32 -6.54 13.80
N CYS A 22 17.39 -6.69 15.12
CA CYS A 22 16.44 -6.04 16.01
C CYS A 22 16.57 -4.51 15.90
N ALA A 23 15.45 -3.79 15.77
CA ALA A 23 15.45 -2.33 15.69
C ALA A 23 15.84 -1.63 17.00
N TYR A 24 15.81 -2.35 18.12
CA TYR A 24 16.07 -1.81 19.46
C TYR A 24 17.51 -2.07 19.92
N CYS A 25 18.00 -3.31 19.84
CA CYS A 25 19.38 -3.65 20.25
C CYS A 25 20.36 -3.84 19.08
N GLY A 26 19.88 -4.01 17.84
CA GLY A 26 20.73 -4.22 16.66
C GLY A 26 21.25 -5.64 16.45
N ASP A 27 20.95 -6.56 17.39
CA ASP A 27 21.44 -7.94 17.36
C ASP A 27 20.84 -8.74 16.21
N PRO A 28 21.64 -9.66 15.62
CA PRO A 28 21.14 -10.56 14.59
C PRO A 28 20.31 -11.70 15.18
N VAL A 29 19.12 -11.89 14.63
CA VAL A 29 18.12 -12.83 15.13
C VAL A 29 17.49 -13.60 13.97
N CYS A 30 17.07 -14.84 14.19
CA CYS A 30 16.33 -15.59 13.17
C CYS A 30 14.84 -15.18 13.15
N PRO A 31 14.05 -15.63 12.14
CA PRO A 31 12.62 -15.32 12.06
C PRO A 31 11.81 -15.65 13.33
N ASP A 32 12.18 -16.72 14.04
CA ASP A 32 11.52 -17.14 15.28
C ASP A 32 11.88 -16.24 16.49
N HIS A 33 13.10 -15.68 16.51
CA HIS A 33 13.60 -14.83 17.59
C HIS A 33 13.60 -13.33 17.26
N ARG A 34 12.93 -12.93 16.17
CA ARG A 34 12.90 -11.53 15.72
C ARG A 34 12.20 -10.57 16.67
N LEU A 35 11.30 -11.08 17.51
CA LEU A 35 10.55 -10.30 18.48
C LEU A 35 11.45 -9.93 19.67
N PRO A 36 11.35 -8.71 20.22
CA PRO A 36 12.15 -8.27 21.37
C PRO A 36 12.10 -9.22 22.58
N GLU A 37 10.92 -9.76 22.86
CA GLU A 37 10.68 -10.70 23.96
C GLU A 37 11.41 -12.05 23.80
N ASN A 38 11.69 -12.47 22.56
CA ASN A 38 12.27 -13.77 22.24
C ASN A 38 13.80 -13.81 22.30
N HIS A 39 14.47 -12.66 22.45
CA HIS A 39 15.93 -12.58 22.55
C HIS A 39 16.41 -11.71 23.73
N SER A 40 15.55 -11.53 24.75
CA SER A 40 15.84 -10.72 25.95
C SER A 40 16.25 -9.27 25.61
N CYS A 41 15.57 -8.67 24.64
CA CYS A 41 15.82 -7.29 24.27
C CYS A 41 15.37 -6.34 25.38
N THR A 42 16.21 -5.38 25.75
CA THR A 42 15.89 -4.34 26.73
C THR A 42 14.79 -3.39 26.24
N GLY A 43 14.52 -3.35 24.93
CA GLY A 43 13.52 -2.48 24.31
C GLY A 43 13.94 -1.00 24.22
N GLU A 44 15.14 -0.65 24.68
CA GLU A 44 15.68 0.69 24.50
C GLU A 44 16.05 0.88 23.02
N ARG A 45 15.61 2.00 22.43
CA ARG A 45 15.90 2.31 21.03
C ARG A 45 17.38 2.69 20.89
N LEU A 46 18.09 2.13 19.92
CA LEU A 46 19.47 2.54 19.65
C LEU A 46 19.52 4.06 19.41
N PRO A 47 20.50 4.77 20.00
CA PRO A 47 20.73 6.19 19.72
C PRO A 47 21.17 6.45 18.27
N ALA A 48 21.46 5.41 17.49
CA ALA A 48 21.79 5.54 16.07
C ALA A 48 20.54 5.60 15.16
N ASP A 49 19.34 5.35 15.71
CA ASP A 49 18.07 5.57 15.02
C ASP A 49 17.51 6.96 15.37
N GLU A 50 18.40 7.94 15.49
CA GLU A 50 17.99 9.32 15.28
C GLU A 50 17.63 9.41 13.81
N THR A 51 16.38 9.76 13.52
CA THR A 51 16.01 10.13 12.16
C THR A 51 17.02 11.18 11.71
N PRO A 52 17.82 10.95 10.65
CA PRO A 52 18.69 11.99 10.16
C PRO A 52 17.81 13.22 9.95
N GLU A 53 18.23 14.39 10.45
CA GLU A 53 17.42 15.62 10.43
C GLU A 53 16.92 15.97 9.01
N ASN A 54 17.52 15.34 8.00
CA ASN A 54 17.23 15.42 6.59
C ASN A 54 16.26 14.34 6.04
N ARG A 55 15.39 13.76 6.88
CA ARG A 55 14.25 12.93 6.43
C ARG A 55 12.94 13.71 6.24
N SER A 56 12.93 14.97 6.64
CA SER A 56 11.84 15.88 6.33
C SER A 56 11.70 16.01 4.81
N PRO A 57 10.46 16.08 4.27
CA PRO A 57 10.26 16.40 2.86
C PRO A 57 11.05 17.67 2.52
N GLN A 58 12.00 17.55 1.60
CA GLN A 58 12.69 18.73 1.09
C GLN A 58 11.66 19.58 0.34
N PRO A 59 11.63 20.91 0.54
CA PRO A 59 10.84 21.79 -0.31
C PRO A 59 11.25 21.55 -1.76
N MET A 60 10.27 21.46 -2.65
CA MET A 60 10.53 21.32 -4.08
C MET A 60 11.25 22.58 -4.58
N ASP A 61 12.22 22.42 -5.46
CA ASP A 61 12.92 23.56 -6.06
C ASP A 61 11.92 24.39 -6.90
N PRO A 62 11.88 25.73 -6.74
CA PRO A 62 10.91 26.57 -7.46
C PRO A 62 11.09 26.52 -8.99
N GLU A 63 12.29 26.20 -9.48
CA GLU A 63 12.58 26.10 -10.91
C GLU A 63 12.02 24.80 -11.54
N ASP A 64 11.72 23.79 -10.71
CA ASP A 64 11.15 22.50 -11.12
C ASP A 64 9.61 22.46 -11.03
N VAL A 65 8.98 23.55 -10.57
CA VAL A 65 7.51 23.65 -10.48
C VAL A 65 6.92 23.87 -11.87
N THR A 66 6.71 22.77 -12.58
CA THR A 66 5.95 22.78 -13.83
C THR A 66 4.46 22.62 -13.53
N THR A 67 3.67 23.65 -13.79
CA THR A 67 2.21 23.52 -13.78
C THR A 67 1.79 22.84 -15.09
N MET A 68 1.68 21.52 -15.09
CA MET A 68 1.01 20.81 -16.19
C MET A 68 -0.49 21.02 -16.07
N GLY A 69 -0.97 22.12 -16.63
CA GLY A 69 -2.39 22.45 -16.70
C GLY A 69 -2.97 22.02 -18.05
N THR A 70 -3.42 20.76 -18.16
CA THR A 70 -4.56 20.49 -19.04
C THR A 70 -5.79 20.60 -18.16
N THR A 71 -6.36 21.80 -18.03
CA THR A 71 -7.76 21.89 -17.60
C THR A 71 -8.58 21.29 -18.73
N PRO A 72 -9.17 20.09 -18.59
CA PRO A 72 -10.12 19.63 -19.58
C PRO A 72 -11.33 20.55 -19.43
N ASP A 73 -11.83 21.14 -20.52
CA ASP A 73 -13.11 21.87 -20.52
C ASP A 73 -14.29 20.98 -20.08
N ASP A 74 -14.09 19.66 -20.06
CA ASP A 74 -15.06 18.65 -19.65
C ASP A 74 -14.58 17.97 -18.36
N ILE A 75 -14.88 18.62 -17.23
CA ILE A 75 -14.76 18.01 -15.90
C ILE A 75 -15.87 16.96 -15.84
N GLY A 76 -15.46 15.69 -16.01
CA GLY A 76 -16.35 14.57 -16.31
C GLY A 76 -17.65 14.54 -15.51
N GLN A 77 -18.67 13.99 -16.18
CA GLN A 77 -20.03 13.69 -15.71
C GLN A 77 -20.14 13.64 -14.18
N SER A 78 -20.87 14.62 -13.63
CA SER A 78 -21.23 14.67 -12.20
C SER A 78 -21.72 13.31 -11.73
N SER A 79 -21.30 12.92 -10.52
CA SER A 79 -21.80 11.70 -9.90
C SER A 79 -23.33 11.74 -9.80
N PRO A 80 -24.03 10.65 -10.15
CA PRO A 80 -25.49 10.63 -10.09
C PRO A 80 -25.96 10.73 -8.64
N ASP A 81 -27.06 11.44 -8.42
CA ASP A 81 -27.69 11.54 -7.10
C ASP A 81 -28.19 10.17 -6.65
N VAL A 82 -27.67 9.70 -5.52
CA VAL A 82 -28.05 8.44 -4.87
C VAL A 82 -28.95 8.75 -3.68
N ALA A 83 -30.19 8.29 -3.72
CA ALA A 83 -31.12 8.41 -2.61
C ALA A 83 -30.69 7.55 -1.40
N LEU A 84 -31.30 7.78 -0.24
CA LEU A 84 -30.96 7.11 1.02
C LEU A 84 -31.10 5.58 0.96
N ASP A 85 -31.88 5.07 0.00
CA ASP A 85 -32.13 3.65 -0.29
C ASP A 85 -31.14 3.07 -1.31
N GLY A 86 -30.23 3.88 -1.85
CA GLY A 86 -29.27 3.49 -2.88
C GLY A 86 -29.78 3.63 -4.32
N SER A 87 -31.00 4.14 -4.53
CA SER A 87 -31.56 4.34 -5.87
C SER A 87 -30.97 5.58 -6.55
N ILE A 88 -30.51 5.44 -7.79
CA ILE A 88 -30.06 6.56 -8.65
C ILE A 88 -31.26 7.31 -9.24
N ALA A 89 -31.41 8.58 -8.88
CA ALA A 89 -32.55 9.39 -9.30
C ALA A 89 -32.29 10.05 -10.67
N GLY A 90 -32.71 9.40 -11.76
CA GLY A 90 -32.74 10.06 -13.07
C GLY A 90 -32.70 9.12 -14.28
N THR A 91 -33.85 8.57 -14.67
CA THR A 91 -34.09 8.22 -16.07
C THR A 91 -35.51 8.63 -16.43
N GLN A 92 -35.62 9.73 -17.19
CA GLN A 92 -36.84 10.03 -17.93
C GLN A 92 -37.00 8.94 -18.99
N GLN A 93 -37.98 8.09 -18.77
CA GLN A 93 -38.54 7.21 -19.77
C GLN A 93 -38.90 8.04 -21.01
N ASN A 94 -38.30 7.72 -22.15
CA ASN A 94 -38.95 7.98 -23.43
C ASN A 94 -38.62 6.87 -24.44
N ASP A 95 -39.70 6.30 -24.94
CA ASP A 95 -39.89 5.50 -26.15
C ASP A 95 -39.20 4.14 -26.33
N SER A 96 -39.96 3.10 -25.98
CA SER A 96 -40.49 2.13 -26.95
C SER A 96 -39.56 1.74 -28.11
N LYS A 97 -38.72 0.73 -27.90
CA LYS A 97 -38.56 -0.33 -28.89
C LYS A 97 -38.17 -1.64 -28.25
N GLU A 98 -39.12 -2.56 -28.29
CA GLU A 98 -38.93 -3.99 -28.21
C GLU A 98 -37.82 -4.42 -29.19
N GLU A 99 -36.62 -4.69 -28.67
CA GLU A 99 -35.69 -5.58 -29.33
C GLU A 99 -35.02 -6.38 -28.22
N THR A 100 -35.34 -7.67 -28.15
CA THR A 100 -34.81 -8.63 -27.20
C THR A 100 -33.31 -8.81 -27.45
N THR A 101 -32.49 -7.87 -27.00
CA THR A 101 -31.05 -8.05 -26.91
C THR A 101 -30.78 -8.87 -25.66
N GLU A 102 -30.72 -10.18 -25.84
CA GLU A 102 -30.30 -11.10 -24.81
C GLU A 102 -29.03 -10.57 -24.16
N ALA A 103 -29.08 -10.40 -22.84
CA ALA A 103 -28.04 -9.71 -22.14
C ALA A 103 -26.71 -10.47 -22.27
N TRP A 104 -25.69 -9.74 -22.71
CA TRP A 104 -24.36 -10.23 -23.08
C TRP A 104 -23.71 -11.16 -22.04
N TRP A 105 -24.05 -11.01 -20.76
CA TRP A 105 -23.54 -11.82 -19.65
C TRP A 105 -23.98 -13.29 -19.71
N ARG A 106 -25.06 -13.63 -20.41
CA ARG A 106 -25.46 -15.03 -20.63
C ARG A 106 -24.50 -15.80 -21.53
N ARG A 107 -23.64 -15.11 -22.29
CA ARG A 107 -22.62 -15.72 -23.17
C ARG A 107 -21.37 -16.20 -22.41
N LEU A 108 -21.18 -15.74 -21.16
CA LEU A 108 -19.94 -15.91 -20.41
C LEU A 108 -20.02 -16.93 -19.27
N LEU A 109 -21.19 -17.54 -19.06
CA LEU A 109 -21.36 -18.61 -18.07
C LEU A 109 -21.26 -19.97 -18.77
N PRO A 110 -20.28 -20.82 -18.42
CA PRO A 110 -20.35 -22.23 -18.78
C PRO A 110 -21.52 -22.86 -18.03
N TRP A 111 -22.30 -23.69 -18.75
CA TRP A 111 -23.44 -24.46 -18.22
C TRP A 111 -23.05 -25.35 -17.04
#